data_AF-A0A8J4U3Q1-F1
#
_entry.id   AF-A0A8J4U3Q1-F1
#
_cell.length_a   1.000
_cell.length_b   1.000
_cell.length_c   1.000
_cell.angle_alpha   90.00
_cell.angle_beta   90.00
_cell.angle_gamma   90.00
#
_symmetry.space_group_name_H-M   'P 1'
#
loop_
_entity.id
_entity.type
_entity.pdbx_description
1 polymer ?
#
loop_
_entity_poly.entity_id
_entity_poly.type
_entity_poly.pdbx_seq_one_letter_code
_entity_poly.pdbx_strand_id
1 'polypeptide(L)'
;MESALEQLKKHTVVVADTGDFNAIEEYKPQDATTNPSLILAAAKMPTYQHLVDQAIKFGIANGGTEEEQITNIMDKLFVSFGVEILKKIPGRVSTEVDARLSFDKDGMVARARRLISLYEEAGVNKDRVLIKLSSTWEGIQAGRELEEKYGIHCNMTLLFSFAQAVACAEAKVTLISPFVGRILDWHKENTECKTYEPHDDPGVISVTKIYNYYKKFDYSTVVMGASFRNTGEVKALAGCDLLTISPGLLGELSQDHSTVTPTLSLEKAKAGDLEKLRMDEKTFRWQHNEDRMAVEKLSDGIRKFALDAVKLEKMIRLAGGGVLAVGLWTLVKKSDYISLLSSRIYAISAYILCLAGVIVMVTGVLGCCATFKERRRLLRVYFVLLLCIFLLEILAGVLAYIYYQQLSDELKSNLKNTMVNKYKQPDQDHITQAVDKLQQEFKCCGSNNSADWNESVWVRAGESEKREVPDSCCKTPTDGCGRRVHPSNIYKVEGGCIVKLENFIMDHLKLIGAVGVGVACVQ
;
A
#
# COMPACT_ATOMS: atom_id res chain seq x y z
N MET A 1 -41.86 5.56 9.90
CA MET A 1 -41.24 5.96 11.19
C MET A 1 -39.91 6.61 10.84
N GLU A 2 -39.54 7.70 11.49
CA GLU A 2 -38.27 8.37 11.22
C GLU A 2 -37.09 7.45 11.58
N SER A 3 -36.05 7.37 10.76
CA SER A 3 -34.87 6.55 11.08
C SER A 3 -34.03 7.21 12.18
N ALA A 4 -33.17 6.43 12.84
CA ALA A 4 -32.24 6.93 13.83
C ALA A 4 -31.28 7.97 13.22
N LEU A 5 -30.91 7.81 11.94
CA LEU A 5 -30.11 8.81 11.21
C LEU A 5 -30.83 10.16 11.08
N GLU A 6 -32.11 10.16 10.70
CA GLU A 6 -32.89 11.39 10.54
C GLU A 6 -33.19 12.05 11.90
N GLN A 7 -33.41 11.26 12.95
CA GLN A 7 -33.50 11.76 14.32
C GLN A 7 -32.17 12.39 14.78
N LEU A 8 -31.02 11.73 14.50
CA LEU A 8 -29.70 12.24 14.85
C LEU A 8 -29.40 13.59 14.22
N LYS A 9 -29.76 13.78 12.94
CA LYS A 9 -29.57 15.03 12.19
C LYS A 9 -30.26 16.25 12.81
N LYS A 10 -31.26 16.05 13.68
CA LYS A 10 -31.93 17.14 14.43
C LYS A 10 -31.09 17.71 15.55
N HIS A 11 -30.10 16.96 16.02
CA HIS A 11 -29.30 17.30 17.21
C HIS A 11 -27.81 17.43 16.90
N THR A 12 -27.34 16.80 15.83
CA THR A 12 -25.92 16.71 15.48
C THR A 12 -25.75 16.81 13.97
N VAL A 13 -24.72 17.53 13.54
CA VAL A 13 -24.36 17.59 12.13
C VAL A 13 -23.64 16.31 11.72
N VAL A 14 -24.22 15.59 10.76
CA VAL A 14 -23.66 14.32 10.27
C VAL A 14 -22.59 14.58 9.20
N VAL A 15 -21.45 13.91 9.37
CA VAL A 15 -20.28 13.96 8.50
C VAL A 15 -19.97 12.54 8.02
N ALA A 16 -19.57 12.36 6.76
CA ALA A 16 -19.21 11.04 6.23
C ALA A 16 -17.70 10.78 6.31
N ASP A 17 -17.31 9.64 6.89
CA ASP A 17 -15.90 9.21 6.98
C ASP A 17 -15.56 8.21 5.86
N THR A 18 -15.28 8.72 4.66
CA THR A 18 -14.95 7.88 3.50
C THR A 18 -14.20 8.65 2.40
N GLY A 19 -13.35 7.94 1.66
CA GLY A 19 -12.80 8.40 0.37
C GLY A 19 -13.66 8.02 -0.84
N ASP A 20 -14.66 7.15 -0.63
CA ASP A 20 -15.63 6.73 -1.65
C ASP A 20 -16.72 7.80 -1.81
N PHE A 21 -16.48 8.77 -2.69
CA PHE A 21 -17.41 9.89 -2.89
C PHE A 21 -18.73 9.50 -3.58
N ASN A 22 -18.84 8.30 -4.15
CA ASN A 22 -20.12 7.79 -4.64
C ASN A 22 -21.03 7.35 -3.49
N ALA A 23 -20.46 6.81 -2.41
CA ALA A 23 -21.21 6.44 -1.21
C ALA A 23 -21.67 7.65 -0.37
N ILE A 24 -21.09 8.84 -0.60
CA ILE A 24 -21.42 10.06 0.14
C ILE A 24 -22.82 10.59 -0.20
N GLU A 25 -23.24 10.50 -1.48
CA GLU A 25 -24.52 11.07 -1.92
C GLU A 25 -25.74 10.44 -1.25
N GLU A 26 -25.64 9.16 -0.88
CA GLU A 26 -26.73 8.38 -0.29
C GLU A 26 -27.25 9.00 1.01
N TYR A 27 -26.35 9.48 1.87
CA TYR A 27 -26.68 9.92 3.23
C TYR A 27 -26.78 11.45 3.40
N LYS A 28 -26.46 12.21 2.34
CA LYS A 28 -26.47 13.68 2.30
C LYS A 28 -25.79 14.33 3.51
N PRO A 29 -24.51 14.01 3.80
CA PRO A 29 -23.80 14.59 4.92
C PRO A 29 -23.48 16.07 4.66
N GLN A 30 -23.25 16.83 5.73
CA GLN A 30 -22.85 18.24 5.65
C GLN A 30 -21.38 18.36 5.22
N ASP A 31 -20.50 17.66 5.93
CA ASP A 31 -19.05 17.62 5.70
C ASP A 31 -18.61 16.17 5.36
N ALA A 32 -17.35 16.00 4.96
CA ALA A 32 -16.73 14.69 4.82
C ALA A 32 -15.29 14.67 5.35
N THR A 33 -14.85 13.52 5.84
CA THR A 33 -13.46 13.32 6.28
C THR A 33 -12.77 12.22 5.49
N THR A 34 -11.53 12.50 5.12
CA THR A 34 -10.60 11.49 4.60
C THR A 34 -9.43 11.31 5.56
N ASN A 35 -8.67 10.24 5.34
CA ASN A 35 -7.40 9.94 6.00
C ASN A 35 -6.58 9.01 5.08
N PRO A 36 -5.29 8.76 5.37
CA PRO A 36 -4.46 7.95 4.49
C PRO A 36 -5.00 6.55 4.19
N SER A 37 -5.62 5.89 5.18
CA SER A 37 -6.22 4.56 5.01
C SER A 37 -7.41 4.59 4.04
N LEU A 38 -8.26 5.61 4.15
CA LEU A 38 -9.44 5.80 3.28
C LEU A 38 -9.03 6.14 1.84
N ILE A 39 -8.02 6.99 1.65
CA ILE A 39 -7.51 7.30 0.32
C ILE A 39 -6.84 6.07 -0.30
N LEU A 40 -6.06 5.30 0.47
CA LEU A 40 -5.49 4.04 0.00
C LEU A 40 -6.57 3.04 -0.44
N ALA A 41 -7.65 2.91 0.31
CA ALA A 41 -8.76 2.04 -0.05
C ALA A 41 -9.46 2.51 -1.33
N ALA A 42 -9.78 3.80 -1.42
CA ALA A 42 -10.44 4.39 -2.58
C ALA A 42 -9.55 4.34 -3.84
N ALA A 43 -8.25 4.61 -3.72
CA ALA A 43 -7.30 4.59 -4.84
C ALA A 43 -7.09 3.19 -5.45
N LYS A 44 -7.52 2.12 -4.77
CA LYS A 44 -7.53 0.75 -5.32
C LYS A 44 -8.80 0.42 -6.12
N MET A 45 -9.84 1.25 -6.03
CA MET A 45 -11.10 0.99 -6.71
C MET A 45 -10.96 1.30 -8.22
N PRO A 46 -11.43 0.42 -9.12
CA PRO A 46 -11.37 0.64 -10.56
C PRO A 46 -11.98 1.98 -11.00
N THR A 47 -13.10 2.35 -10.38
CA THR A 47 -13.84 3.60 -10.67
C THR A 47 -12.98 4.85 -10.45
N TYR A 48 -11.99 4.80 -9.56
CA TYR A 48 -11.15 5.96 -9.18
C TYR A 48 -9.75 5.96 -9.79
N GLN A 49 -9.41 4.98 -10.64
CA GLN A 49 -8.09 4.92 -11.29
C GLN A 49 -7.77 6.18 -12.12
N HIS A 50 -8.80 6.81 -12.70
CA HIS A 50 -8.61 8.06 -13.44
C HIS A 50 -8.00 9.18 -12.58
N LEU A 51 -8.29 9.24 -11.27
CA LEU A 51 -7.68 10.21 -10.35
C LEU A 51 -6.23 9.85 -10.04
N VAL A 52 -5.94 8.56 -9.90
CA VAL A 52 -4.57 8.04 -9.70
C VAL A 52 -3.71 8.38 -10.92
N ASP A 53 -4.20 8.11 -12.13
CA ASP A 53 -3.49 8.41 -13.38
C ASP A 53 -3.21 9.90 -13.55
N GLN A 54 -4.18 10.76 -13.21
CA GLN A 54 -4.01 12.21 -13.24
C GLN A 54 -2.96 12.68 -12.23
N ALA A 55 -2.98 12.12 -11.01
CA ALA A 55 -1.99 12.44 -10.00
C ALA A 55 -0.58 11.99 -10.41
N ILE A 56 -0.44 10.81 -11.01
CA ILE A 56 0.83 10.30 -11.55
C ILE A 56 1.38 11.25 -12.62
N LYS A 57 0.54 11.62 -13.60
CA LYS A 57 0.93 12.56 -14.66
C LYS A 57 1.36 13.91 -14.09
N PHE A 58 0.64 14.42 -13.10
CA PHE A 58 0.98 15.66 -12.42
C PHE A 58 2.33 15.59 -11.72
N GLY A 59 2.59 14.53 -10.95
CA GLY A 59 3.85 14.39 -10.23
C GLY A 59 5.06 14.25 -11.16
N ILE A 60 4.94 13.46 -12.23
CA ILE A 60 6.00 13.31 -13.24
C ILE A 60 6.27 14.65 -13.96
N ALA A 61 5.20 15.38 -14.32
CA ALA A 61 5.33 16.66 -15.02
C ALA A 61 6.03 17.75 -14.19
N ASN A 62 5.92 17.69 -12.86
CA ASN A 62 6.63 18.61 -11.96
C ASN A 62 8.12 18.31 -11.82
N GLY A 63 8.62 17.20 -12.39
CA GLY A 63 10.03 16.84 -12.37
C GLY A 63 10.58 16.56 -10.98
N GLY A 64 11.90 16.70 -10.82
CA GLY A 64 12.61 16.40 -9.58
C GLY A 64 12.99 14.92 -9.45
N THR A 65 13.53 14.58 -8.28
CA THR A 65 13.86 13.22 -7.88
C THR A 65 12.62 12.33 -7.82
N GLU A 66 12.79 11.01 -7.85
CA GLU A 66 11.68 10.07 -7.71
C GLU A 66 10.87 10.31 -6.42
N GLU A 67 11.55 10.65 -5.33
CA GLU A 67 10.90 10.96 -4.04
C GLU A 67 10.05 12.24 -4.09
N GLU A 68 10.55 13.28 -4.76
CA GLU A 68 9.78 14.52 -4.99
C GLU A 68 8.58 14.28 -5.90
N GLN A 69 8.75 13.48 -6.96
CA GLN A 69 7.65 13.08 -7.83
C GLN A 69 6.58 12.33 -7.05
N ILE A 70 6.95 11.28 -6.30
CA ILE A 70 6.02 10.51 -5.48
C ILE A 70 5.30 11.41 -4.47
N THR A 71 6.02 12.34 -3.83
CA THR A 71 5.41 13.31 -2.92
C THR A 71 4.35 14.16 -3.63
N ASN A 72 4.67 14.69 -4.81
CA ASN A 72 3.71 15.46 -5.62
C ASN A 72 2.52 14.62 -6.09
N ILE A 73 2.72 13.34 -6.43
CA ILE A 73 1.63 12.42 -6.79
C ILE A 73 0.70 12.24 -5.60
N MET A 74 1.25 11.96 -4.41
CA MET A 74 0.48 11.75 -3.19
C MET A 74 -0.34 12.99 -2.82
N ASP A 75 0.29 14.16 -2.79
CA ASP A 75 -0.39 15.42 -2.48
C ASP A 75 -1.52 15.69 -3.50
N LYS A 76 -1.24 15.51 -4.80
CA LYS A 76 -2.25 15.70 -5.84
C LYS A 76 -3.40 14.70 -5.72
N LEU A 77 -3.12 13.45 -5.40
CA LEU A 77 -4.13 12.41 -5.27
C LEU A 77 -5.11 12.73 -4.14
N PHE A 78 -4.59 13.11 -2.97
CA PHE A 78 -5.42 13.49 -1.81
C PHE A 78 -6.30 14.70 -2.14
N VAL A 79 -5.73 15.71 -2.79
CA VAL A 79 -6.47 16.90 -3.24
C VAL A 79 -7.55 16.53 -4.25
N SER A 80 -7.23 15.71 -5.26
CA SER A 80 -8.19 15.27 -6.28
C SER A 80 -9.40 14.56 -5.68
N PHE A 81 -9.19 13.65 -4.71
CA PHE A 81 -10.30 13.03 -3.98
C PHE A 81 -11.13 14.06 -3.23
N GLY A 82 -10.49 14.99 -2.51
CA GLY A 82 -11.23 16.04 -1.80
C GLY A 82 -12.01 16.96 -2.73
N VAL A 83 -11.49 17.27 -3.92
CA VAL A 83 -12.19 18.06 -4.95
C VAL A 83 -13.45 17.33 -5.42
N GLU A 84 -13.37 16.03 -5.70
CA GLU A 84 -14.55 15.25 -6.09
C GLU A 84 -15.58 15.16 -4.95
N ILE A 85 -15.13 14.96 -3.70
CA ILE A 85 -15.99 14.97 -2.52
C ILE A 85 -16.72 16.31 -2.38
N LEU A 86 -16.02 17.44 -2.54
CA LEU A 86 -16.61 18.78 -2.40
C LEU A 86 -17.69 19.11 -3.43
N LYS A 87 -17.74 18.40 -4.56
CA LYS A 87 -18.85 18.49 -5.52
C LYS A 87 -20.13 17.82 -5.02
N LYS A 88 -20.01 16.90 -4.04
CA LYS A 88 -21.11 16.09 -3.50
C LYS A 88 -21.66 16.59 -2.17
N ILE A 89 -20.91 17.43 -1.47
CA ILE A 89 -21.29 17.96 -0.15
C ILE A 89 -21.39 19.49 -0.15
N PRO A 90 -22.28 20.08 0.66
CA PRO A 90 -22.39 21.53 0.79
C PRO A 90 -21.29 22.14 1.66
N GLY A 91 -20.75 21.37 2.61
CA GLY A 91 -19.77 21.83 3.60
C GLY A 91 -18.33 21.49 3.23
N ARG A 92 -17.56 21.04 4.21
CA ARG A 92 -16.09 20.97 4.15
C ARG A 92 -15.58 19.55 3.95
N VAL A 93 -14.39 19.42 3.36
CA VAL A 93 -13.63 18.16 3.33
C VAL A 93 -12.40 18.25 4.22
N SER A 94 -12.15 17.22 5.04
CA SER A 94 -10.88 17.09 5.76
C SER A 94 -9.87 16.29 4.96
N THR A 95 -8.67 16.85 4.78
CA THR A 95 -7.55 16.23 4.06
C THR A 95 -6.32 16.19 4.94
N GLU A 96 -5.79 14.99 5.15
CA GLU A 96 -4.76 14.73 6.16
C GLU A 96 -3.34 14.92 5.62
N VAL A 97 -2.52 15.65 6.39
CA VAL A 97 -1.08 15.76 6.15
C VAL A 97 -0.43 14.40 6.41
N ASP A 98 0.66 14.13 5.68
CA ASP A 98 1.48 12.95 5.87
C ASP A 98 1.87 12.74 7.34
N ALA A 99 1.43 11.62 7.92
CA ALA A 99 1.66 11.28 9.32
C ALA A 99 3.14 11.09 9.67
N ARG A 100 4.04 10.94 8.68
CA ARG A 100 5.49 10.94 8.93
C ARG A 100 5.99 12.29 9.45
N LEU A 101 5.26 13.37 9.20
CA LEU A 101 5.56 14.72 9.67
C LEU A 101 4.99 15.03 11.05
N SER A 102 4.30 14.10 11.71
CA SER A 102 3.57 14.38 12.96
C SER A 102 4.42 14.92 14.12
N PHE A 103 5.75 14.81 14.06
CA PHE A 103 6.68 15.38 15.05
C PHE A 103 7.57 16.48 14.47
N ASP A 104 7.25 16.98 13.29
CA ASP A 104 7.91 18.09 12.60
C ASP A 104 6.88 19.20 12.35
N LYS A 105 6.86 20.17 13.26
CA LYS A 105 5.92 21.30 13.22
C LYS A 105 6.04 22.07 11.90
N ASP A 106 7.25 22.43 11.51
CA ASP A 106 7.48 23.29 10.33
C ASP A 106 7.20 22.51 9.04
N GLY A 107 7.53 21.21 9.01
CA GLY A 107 7.16 20.29 7.95
C GLY A 107 5.64 20.18 7.76
N MET A 108 4.87 20.05 8.86
CA MET A 108 3.40 20.04 8.81
C MET A 108 2.83 21.37 8.28
N VAL A 109 3.34 22.51 8.75
CA VAL A 109 2.89 23.84 8.26
C VAL A 109 3.19 24.00 6.76
N ALA A 110 4.39 23.62 6.32
CA ALA A 110 4.77 23.68 4.92
C ALA A 110 3.88 22.78 4.04
N ARG A 111 3.63 21.53 4.47
CA ARG A 111 2.79 20.60 3.72
C ARG A 111 1.32 21.03 3.70
N ALA A 112 0.79 21.51 4.81
CA ALA A 112 -0.57 22.06 4.89
C ALA A 112 -0.79 23.18 3.86
N ARG A 113 0.15 24.13 3.79
CA ARG A 113 0.11 25.23 2.81
C ARG A 113 0.21 24.73 1.38
N ARG A 114 1.04 23.72 1.11
CA ARG A 114 1.13 23.07 -0.20
C ARG A 114 -0.20 22.44 -0.62
N LEU A 115 -0.86 21.72 0.29
CA LEU A 115 -2.18 21.11 0.02
C LEU A 115 -3.24 22.18 -0.28
N ILE A 116 -3.27 23.27 0.49
CA ILE A 116 -4.18 24.40 0.22
C ILE A 116 -3.91 25.04 -1.15
N SER A 117 -2.65 25.27 -1.52
CA SER A 117 -2.29 25.77 -2.86
C SER A 117 -2.86 24.88 -3.98
N LEU A 118 -2.74 23.55 -3.82
CA LEU A 118 -3.28 22.61 -4.80
C LEU A 118 -4.81 22.61 -4.88
N TYR A 119 -5.50 22.89 -3.76
CA TYR A 119 -6.96 23.11 -3.76
C TYR A 119 -7.32 24.41 -4.48
N GLU A 120 -6.61 25.49 -4.22
CA GLU A 120 -6.83 26.80 -4.85
C GLU A 120 -6.58 26.72 -6.37
N GLU A 121 -5.52 26.03 -6.80
CA GLU A 121 -5.24 25.71 -8.21
C GLU A 121 -6.38 24.90 -8.87
N ALA A 122 -7.11 24.09 -8.09
CA ALA A 122 -8.29 23.35 -8.53
C ALA A 122 -9.60 24.16 -8.43
N GLY A 123 -9.53 25.45 -8.09
CA GLY A 123 -10.69 26.34 -7.95
C GLY A 123 -11.48 26.17 -6.65
N VAL A 124 -10.90 25.54 -5.63
CA VAL A 124 -11.52 25.34 -4.32
C VAL A 124 -11.00 26.39 -3.33
N ASN A 125 -11.90 27.16 -2.73
CA ASN A 125 -11.56 28.05 -1.63
C ASN A 125 -11.19 27.24 -0.38
N LYS A 126 -10.09 27.60 0.29
CA LYS A 126 -9.63 27.01 1.56
C LYS A 126 -10.69 26.95 2.66
N ASP A 127 -11.71 27.81 2.66
CA ASP A 127 -12.83 27.78 3.62
C ASP A 127 -13.66 26.48 3.52
N ARG A 128 -13.58 25.78 2.38
CA ARG A 128 -14.18 24.46 2.14
C ARG A 128 -13.28 23.30 2.57
N VAL A 129 -12.09 23.57 3.11
CA VAL A 129 -11.07 22.56 3.42
C VAL A 129 -10.67 22.65 4.89
N LEU A 130 -10.54 21.49 5.53
CA LEU A 130 -9.91 21.35 6.85
C LEU A 130 -8.61 20.56 6.68
N ILE A 131 -7.48 21.18 7.01
CA ILE A 131 -6.21 20.45 7.04
C ILE A 131 -6.16 19.60 8.31
N LYS A 132 -6.04 18.29 8.12
CA LYS A 132 -6.09 17.34 9.21
C LYS A 132 -4.68 16.98 9.69
N LEU A 133 -4.45 17.12 10.99
CA LEU A 133 -3.14 16.98 11.63
C LEU A 133 -3.24 16.04 12.84
N SER A 134 -2.22 15.22 13.07
CA SER A 134 -2.13 14.39 14.27
C SER A 134 -1.99 15.28 15.52
N SER A 135 -2.72 14.98 16.59
CA SER A 135 -2.74 15.80 17.83
C SER A 135 -1.53 15.55 18.74
N THR A 136 -0.32 15.52 18.18
CA THR A 136 0.94 15.63 18.93
C THR A 136 1.10 17.08 19.42
N TRP A 137 2.08 17.35 20.30
CA TRP A 137 2.37 18.73 20.68
C TRP A 137 2.72 19.56 19.44
N GLU A 138 3.62 19.03 18.61
CA GLU A 138 4.10 19.65 17.38
C GLU A 138 2.96 19.91 16.40
N GLY A 139 2.02 18.95 16.26
CA GLY A 139 0.84 19.08 15.42
C GLY A 139 -0.14 20.14 15.91
N ILE A 140 -0.36 20.23 17.22
CA ILE A 140 -1.21 21.26 17.82
C ILE A 140 -0.59 22.65 17.62
N GLN A 141 0.72 22.79 17.78
CA GLN A 141 1.44 24.04 17.53
C GLN A 141 1.44 24.41 16.04
N ALA A 142 1.52 23.43 15.13
CA ALA A 142 1.33 23.65 13.70
C ALA A 142 -0.09 24.12 13.38
N GLY A 143 -1.11 23.50 13.99
CA GLY A 143 -2.52 23.91 13.88
C GLY A 143 -2.76 25.34 14.34
N ARG A 144 -2.20 25.73 15.51
CA ARG A 144 -2.24 27.13 15.99
C ARG A 144 -1.67 28.08 14.95
N GLU A 145 -0.48 27.78 14.42
CA GLU A 145 0.19 28.64 13.46
C GLU A 145 -0.58 28.75 12.12
N LEU A 146 -1.16 27.65 11.64
CA LEU A 146 -1.98 27.61 10.43
C LEU A 146 -3.23 28.48 10.55
N GLU A 147 -3.92 28.40 11.68
CA GLU A 147 -5.11 29.21 11.97
C GLU A 147 -4.76 30.70 12.12
N GLU A 148 -3.78 31.01 12.99
CA GLU A 148 -3.47 32.40 13.36
C GLU A 148 -2.76 33.18 12.24
N LYS A 149 -1.80 32.56 11.54
CA LYS A 149 -0.96 33.28 10.56
C LYS A 149 -1.47 33.16 9.13
N TYR A 150 -2.09 32.04 8.78
CA TYR A 150 -2.44 31.72 7.39
C TYR A 150 -3.96 31.65 7.17
N GLY A 151 -4.77 31.64 8.23
CA GLY A 151 -6.20 31.41 8.15
C GLY A 151 -6.51 30.10 7.42
N ILE A 152 -5.77 29.04 7.75
CA ILE A 152 -5.98 27.69 7.23
C ILE A 152 -6.61 26.88 8.37
N HIS A 153 -7.87 26.50 8.16
CA HIS A 153 -8.65 25.81 9.17
C HIS A 153 -8.19 24.37 9.35
N CYS A 154 -8.03 23.96 10.61
CA CYS A 154 -7.44 22.67 10.97
C CYS A 154 -8.44 21.73 11.65
N ASN A 155 -8.29 20.44 11.37
CA ASN A 155 -8.95 19.33 12.05
C ASN A 155 -7.90 18.52 12.83
N MET A 156 -7.90 18.62 14.16
CA MET A 156 -6.95 17.87 14.99
C MET A 156 -7.45 16.45 15.25
N THR A 157 -6.79 15.46 14.65
CA THR A 157 -7.16 14.03 14.70
C THR A 157 -6.26 13.24 15.65
N LEU A 158 -6.52 11.93 15.81
CA LEU A 158 -5.80 11.07 16.76
C LEU A 158 -5.77 11.68 18.17
N LEU A 159 -6.91 12.24 18.57
CA LEU A 159 -7.10 12.86 19.88
C LEU A 159 -7.73 11.82 20.81
N PHE A 160 -7.00 11.47 21.86
CA PHE A 160 -7.35 10.42 22.82
C PHE A 160 -7.39 10.95 24.25
N SER A 161 -6.37 11.72 24.67
CA SER A 161 -6.29 12.24 26.04
C SER A 161 -6.98 13.59 26.20
N PHE A 162 -7.40 13.86 27.43
CA PHE A 162 -7.92 15.16 27.81
C PHE A 162 -6.87 16.28 27.66
N ALA A 163 -5.59 15.97 27.86
CA ALA A 163 -4.50 16.94 27.68
C ALA A 163 -4.43 17.46 26.23
N GLN A 164 -4.60 16.56 25.25
CA GLN A 164 -4.71 16.94 23.83
C GLN A 164 -5.92 17.84 23.58
N ALA A 165 -7.08 17.52 24.16
CA ALA A 165 -8.28 18.33 24.03
C ALA A 165 -8.06 19.76 24.57
N VAL A 166 -7.50 19.91 25.77
CA VAL A 166 -7.26 21.24 26.33
C VAL A 166 -6.24 22.03 25.49
N ALA A 167 -5.14 21.39 25.07
CA ALA A 167 -4.13 22.04 24.22
C ALA A 167 -4.72 22.50 22.87
N CYS A 168 -5.58 21.70 22.23
CA CYS A 168 -6.26 22.08 21.00
C CYS A 168 -7.19 23.30 21.21
N ALA A 169 -7.92 23.33 22.31
CA ALA A 169 -8.80 24.45 22.65
C ALA A 169 -8.00 25.76 22.85
N GLU A 170 -6.87 25.68 23.56
CA GLU A 170 -5.97 26.83 23.75
C GLU A 170 -5.22 27.21 22.46
N ALA A 171 -5.07 26.29 21.52
CA ALA A 171 -4.56 26.54 20.19
C ALA A 171 -5.58 27.17 19.24
N LYS A 172 -6.87 27.26 19.66
CA LYS A 172 -7.98 27.83 18.87
C LYS A 172 -8.12 27.21 17.49
N VAL A 173 -7.83 25.92 17.38
CA VAL A 173 -8.07 25.17 16.14
C VAL A 173 -9.56 25.15 15.81
N THR A 174 -9.91 25.11 14.53
CA THR A 174 -11.30 25.15 14.08
C THR A 174 -12.09 23.94 14.58
N LEU A 175 -11.48 22.74 14.50
CA LEU A 175 -12.17 21.49 14.81
C LEU A 175 -11.22 20.46 15.45
N ILE A 176 -11.76 19.65 16.35
CA ILE A 176 -11.10 18.44 16.86
C ILE A 176 -11.90 17.18 16.51
N SER A 177 -11.19 16.08 16.26
CA SER A 177 -11.73 14.75 16.06
C SER A 177 -11.32 13.80 17.19
N PRO A 178 -11.94 13.87 18.40
CA PRO A 178 -11.72 12.90 19.45
C PRO A 178 -12.26 11.51 19.08
N PHE A 179 -11.43 10.49 19.26
CA PHE A 179 -11.74 9.12 18.83
C PHE A 179 -12.55 8.38 19.90
N VAL A 180 -13.53 7.58 19.47
CA VAL A 180 -14.37 6.77 20.36
C VAL A 180 -13.94 5.31 20.31
N GLY A 181 -14.17 4.64 19.19
CA GLY A 181 -14.00 3.19 19.07
C GLY A 181 -12.57 2.70 19.22
N ARG A 182 -11.53 3.50 18.92
CA ARG A 182 -10.13 3.09 19.22
C ARG A 182 -9.83 3.11 20.72
N ILE A 183 -10.54 3.93 21.51
CA ILE A 183 -10.47 3.90 22.98
C ILE A 183 -11.14 2.61 23.47
N LEU A 184 -12.34 2.29 22.95
CA LEU A 184 -13.01 1.02 23.23
C LEU A 184 -12.12 -0.19 22.94
N ASP A 185 -11.49 -0.23 21.76
CA ASP A 185 -10.58 -1.30 21.36
C ASP A 185 -9.45 -1.49 22.40
N TRP A 186 -8.82 -0.39 22.83
CA TRP A 186 -7.75 -0.46 23.83
C TRP A 186 -8.22 -1.06 25.14
N HIS A 187 -9.37 -0.61 25.63
CA HIS A 187 -9.93 -1.08 26.90
C HIS A 187 -10.34 -2.54 26.83
N LYS A 188 -10.94 -2.98 25.72
CA LYS A 188 -11.23 -4.40 25.47
C LYS A 188 -9.97 -5.24 25.37
N GLU A 189 -8.85 -4.71 24.88
CA GLU A 189 -7.58 -5.43 24.81
C GLU A 189 -6.88 -5.51 26.16
N ASN A 190 -6.91 -4.43 26.96
CA ASN A 190 -6.03 -4.23 28.11
C ASN A 190 -6.71 -4.30 29.48
N THR A 191 -8.03 -4.45 29.55
CA THR A 191 -8.79 -4.59 30.80
C THR A 191 -9.61 -5.88 30.82
N GLU A 192 -10.14 -6.27 31.99
CA GLU A 192 -10.99 -7.46 32.10
C GLU A 192 -12.36 -7.27 31.43
N CYS A 193 -12.87 -6.04 31.38
CA CYS A 193 -14.16 -5.73 30.77
C CYS A 193 -14.06 -5.76 29.23
N LYS A 194 -14.91 -6.59 28.60
CA LYS A 194 -14.92 -6.79 27.13
C LYS A 194 -16.19 -6.28 26.45
N THR A 195 -17.21 -5.91 27.23
CA THR A 195 -18.52 -5.45 26.78
C THR A 195 -18.89 -4.19 27.54
N TYR A 196 -19.35 -3.18 26.82
CA TYR A 196 -19.70 -1.88 27.38
C TYR A 196 -21.09 -1.51 26.88
N GLU A 197 -21.95 -1.06 27.80
CA GLU A 197 -23.18 -0.38 27.41
C GLU A 197 -22.83 0.98 26.79
N PRO A 198 -23.69 1.55 25.91
CA PRO A 198 -23.33 2.75 25.15
C PRO A 198 -22.86 3.95 25.98
N HIS A 199 -23.40 4.14 27.19
CA HIS A 199 -23.00 5.24 28.09
C HIS A 199 -21.79 4.92 28.97
N ASP A 200 -21.44 3.64 29.12
CA ASP A 200 -20.28 3.18 29.88
C ASP A 200 -19.05 2.98 28.96
N ASP A 201 -19.22 3.15 27.65
CA ASP A 201 -18.13 3.07 26.68
C ASP A 201 -17.06 4.14 26.99
N PRO A 202 -15.79 3.75 27.17
CA PRO A 202 -14.73 4.68 27.57
C PRO A 202 -14.45 5.76 26.53
N GLY A 203 -14.70 5.49 25.24
CA GLY A 203 -14.62 6.47 24.18
C GLY A 203 -15.76 7.48 24.24
N VAL A 204 -16.99 7.03 24.49
CA VAL A 204 -18.16 7.91 24.69
C VAL A 204 -17.96 8.80 25.92
N ILE A 205 -17.45 8.25 27.02
CA ILE A 205 -17.11 9.01 28.23
C ILE A 205 -16.04 10.07 27.91
N SER A 206 -15.00 9.71 27.15
CA SER A 206 -13.94 10.63 26.75
C SER A 206 -14.50 11.82 25.94
N VAL A 207 -15.27 11.57 24.88
CA VAL A 207 -15.87 12.63 24.06
C VAL A 207 -16.85 13.48 24.87
N THR A 208 -17.66 12.86 25.74
CA THR A 208 -18.59 13.58 26.62
C THR A 208 -17.85 14.55 27.55
N LYS A 209 -16.75 14.11 28.17
CA LYS A 209 -15.90 14.96 29.02
C LYS A 209 -15.31 16.14 28.22
N ILE A 210 -14.82 15.88 27.01
CA ILE A 210 -14.24 16.89 26.13
C ILE A 210 -15.30 17.92 25.72
N TYR A 211 -16.46 17.46 25.22
CA TYR A 211 -17.57 18.33 24.84
C TYR A 211 -17.99 19.23 26.00
N ASN A 212 -18.21 18.65 27.19
CA ASN A 212 -18.64 19.41 28.36
C ASN A 212 -17.61 20.47 28.75
N TYR A 213 -16.31 20.15 28.72
CA TYR A 213 -15.25 21.13 28.98
C TYR A 213 -15.26 22.28 27.97
N TYR A 214 -15.37 21.95 26.69
CA TYR A 214 -15.37 22.94 25.61
C TYR A 214 -16.54 23.91 25.73
N LYS A 215 -17.74 23.37 25.93
CA LYS A 215 -18.96 24.16 26.07
C LYS A 215 -19.02 24.93 27.39
N LYS A 216 -18.52 24.37 28.51
CA LYS A 216 -18.45 25.09 29.78
C LYS A 216 -17.63 26.37 29.66
N PHE A 217 -16.46 26.29 29.02
CA PHE A 217 -15.49 27.39 28.94
C PHE A 217 -15.53 28.20 27.64
N ASP A 218 -16.61 28.08 26.85
CA ASP A 218 -16.87 28.86 25.64
C ASP A 218 -15.77 28.75 24.58
N TYR A 219 -15.16 27.58 24.45
CA TYR A 219 -14.24 27.33 23.34
C TYR A 219 -15.03 27.19 22.04
N SER A 220 -14.63 27.96 21.02
CA SER A 220 -15.26 27.98 19.70
C SER A 220 -14.91 26.78 18.83
N THR A 221 -13.87 26.02 19.21
CA THR A 221 -13.45 24.81 18.51
C THR A 221 -14.59 23.79 18.47
N VAL A 222 -14.89 23.31 17.27
CA VAL A 222 -15.95 22.32 17.03
C VAL A 222 -15.52 20.94 17.52
N VAL A 223 -16.40 20.25 18.23
CA VAL A 223 -16.15 18.87 18.69
C VAL A 223 -16.82 17.89 17.72
N MET A 224 -16.01 17.09 17.00
CA MET A 224 -16.49 16.08 16.07
C MET A 224 -16.12 14.67 16.52
N GLY A 225 -17.05 13.94 17.14
CA GLY A 225 -16.77 12.55 17.53
C GLY A 225 -16.43 11.69 16.30
N ALA A 226 -15.41 10.83 16.41
CA ALA A 226 -14.87 10.06 15.29
C ALA A 226 -14.53 8.61 15.65
N SER A 227 -14.33 7.76 14.63
CA SER A 227 -13.89 6.37 14.76
C SER A 227 -14.85 5.47 15.55
N PHE A 228 -16.12 5.41 15.16
CA PHE A 228 -17.12 4.54 15.79
C PHE A 228 -16.92 3.05 15.47
N ARG A 229 -17.38 2.16 16.36
CA ARG A 229 -17.48 0.70 16.12
C ARG A 229 -18.92 0.23 15.95
N ASN A 230 -19.88 0.95 16.53
CA ASN A 230 -21.28 0.55 16.53
C ASN A 230 -22.20 1.78 16.64
N THR A 231 -23.48 1.61 16.29
CA THR A 231 -24.48 2.68 16.34
C THR A 231 -24.85 3.12 17.77
N GLY A 232 -24.60 2.28 18.77
CA GLY A 232 -24.79 2.61 20.18
C GLY A 232 -23.91 3.79 20.60
N GLU A 233 -22.62 3.75 20.30
CA GLU A 233 -21.67 4.85 20.53
C GLU A 233 -22.13 6.16 19.86
N VAL A 234 -22.60 6.08 18.61
CA VAL A 234 -23.07 7.25 17.85
C VAL A 234 -24.28 7.89 18.55
N LYS A 235 -25.28 7.09 18.91
CA LYS A 235 -26.49 7.57 19.60
C LYS A 235 -26.19 8.11 20.99
N ALA A 236 -25.26 7.49 21.70
CA ALA A 236 -24.85 7.93 23.02
C ALA A 236 -24.16 9.31 23.01
N LEU A 237 -23.72 9.78 21.85
CA LEU A 237 -23.16 11.13 21.63
C LEU A 237 -24.11 12.05 20.84
N ALA A 238 -25.39 11.72 20.69
CA ALA A 238 -26.36 12.62 20.09
C ALA A 238 -26.41 13.97 20.84
N GLY A 239 -26.27 15.08 20.10
CA GLY A 239 -26.09 16.43 20.64
C GLY A 239 -24.64 16.94 20.63
N CYS A 240 -23.67 16.09 20.26
CA CYS A 240 -22.35 16.55 19.86
C CYS A 240 -22.46 17.48 18.64
N ASP A 241 -21.51 18.40 18.45
CA ASP A 241 -21.59 19.37 17.34
C ASP A 241 -21.65 18.63 15.99
N LEU A 242 -20.64 17.77 15.76
CA LEU A 242 -20.53 16.93 14.58
C LEU A 242 -20.25 15.48 15.00
N LEU A 243 -20.62 14.52 14.16
CA LEU A 243 -20.14 13.14 14.23
C LEU A 243 -19.74 12.68 12.83
N THR A 244 -18.49 12.23 12.68
CA THR A 244 -18.03 11.63 11.42
C THR A 244 -18.18 10.11 11.48
N ILE A 245 -19.02 9.58 10.59
CA ILE A 245 -19.55 8.21 10.67
C ILE A 245 -19.23 7.51 9.34
N SER A 246 -18.80 6.25 9.43
CA SER A 246 -18.50 5.45 8.24
C SER A 246 -19.79 5.09 7.48
N PRO A 247 -19.73 4.87 6.15
CA PRO A 247 -20.89 4.50 5.36
C PRO A 247 -21.65 3.27 5.89
N GLY A 248 -20.95 2.26 6.41
CA GLY A 248 -21.58 1.08 6.99
C GLY A 248 -22.48 1.42 8.18
N LEU A 249 -21.99 2.24 9.12
CA LEU A 249 -22.78 2.67 10.29
C LEU A 249 -23.88 3.68 9.91
N LEU A 250 -23.67 4.50 8.87
CA LEU A 250 -24.73 5.34 8.31
C LEU A 250 -25.86 4.48 7.73
N GLY A 251 -25.52 3.40 7.02
CA GLY A 251 -26.46 2.40 6.54
C GLY A 251 -27.26 1.76 7.68
N GLU A 252 -26.59 1.31 8.74
CA GLU A 252 -27.26 0.75 9.92
C GLU A 252 -28.21 1.78 10.58
N LEU A 253 -27.78 3.03 10.79
CA LEU A 253 -28.61 4.09 11.37
C LEU A 253 -29.80 4.48 10.48
N SER A 254 -29.67 4.31 9.16
CA SER A 254 -30.75 4.60 8.22
C SER A 254 -31.88 3.55 8.27
N GLN A 255 -31.55 2.32 8.65
CA GLN A 255 -32.48 1.18 8.78
C GLN A 255 -33.04 1.03 10.20
N ASP A 256 -32.39 1.64 11.18
CA ASP A 256 -32.81 1.63 12.57
C ASP A 256 -33.92 2.66 12.82
N HIS A 257 -34.98 2.26 13.52
CA HIS A 257 -36.12 3.10 13.88
C HIS A 257 -36.29 3.30 15.40
N SER A 258 -35.30 2.89 16.20
CA SER A 258 -35.26 3.18 17.63
C SER A 258 -35.14 4.68 17.88
N THR A 259 -35.63 5.12 19.05
CA THR A 259 -35.61 6.52 19.44
C THR A 259 -34.20 6.98 19.79
N VAL A 260 -33.76 8.10 19.22
CA VAL A 260 -32.50 8.77 19.56
C VAL A 260 -32.79 9.93 20.49
N THR A 261 -32.27 9.87 21.71
CA THR A 261 -32.41 10.95 22.71
C THR A 261 -31.10 11.73 22.80
N PRO A 262 -31.10 13.06 22.66
CA PRO A 262 -29.88 13.85 22.81
C PRO A 262 -29.36 13.78 24.25
N THR A 263 -28.10 13.38 24.39
CA THR A 263 -27.43 13.15 25.67
C THR A 263 -26.56 14.35 26.03
N LEU A 264 -25.91 14.94 25.03
CA LEU A 264 -25.06 16.12 25.13
C LEU A 264 -25.87 17.38 24.89
N SER A 265 -25.68 18.40 25.74
CA SER A 265 -26.30 19.71 25.55
C SER A 265 -25.47 20.83 26.18
N LEU A 266 -25.58 22.03 25.62
CA LEU A 266 -24.92 23.23 26.13
C LEU A 266 -25.31 23.53 27.59
N GLU A 267 -26.60 23.40 27.93
CA GLU A 267 -27.11 23.65 29.28
C GLU A 267 -26.45 22.72 30.32
N LYS A 268 -26.41 21.40 30.03
CA LYS A 268 -25.76 20.42 30.92
C LYS A 268 -24.27 20.68 31.06
N ALA A 269 -23.59 21.00 29.95
CA ALA A 269 -22.17 21.30 29.97
C ALA A 269 -21.85 22.54 30.82
N LYS A 270 -22.66 23.60 30.69
CA LYS A 270 -22.52 24.84 31.47
C LYS A 270 -22.74 24.65 32.96
N ALA A 271 -23.66 23.75 33.34
CA ALA A 271 -23.94 23.42 34.74
C ALA A 271 -22.90 22.47 35.37
N GLY A 272 -22.04 21.82 34.56
CA GLY A 272 -21.07 20.84 35.05
C GLY A 272 -19.98 21.44 35.92
N ASP A 273 -19.49 20.69 36.91
CA ASP A 273 -18.42 21.13 37.82
C ASP A 273 -17.02 20.75 37.29
N LEU A 274 -16.54 21.51 36.29
CA LEU A 274 -15.17 21.40 35.76
C LEU A 274 -14.35 22.66 36.04
N GLU A 275 -13.05 22.51 36.25
CA GLU A 275 -12.10 23.63 36.39
C GLU A 275 -11.35 23.89 35.08
N LYS A 276 -11.01 25.16 34.82
CA LYS A 276 -10.28 25.54 33.60
C LYS A 276 -8.81 25.21 33.78
N LEU A 277 -8.27 24.42 32.86
CA LEU A 277 -6.86 24.03 32.84
C LEU A 277 -6.08 24.92 31.88
N ARG A 278 -4.77 25.07 32.14
CA ARG A 278 -3.80 25.67 31.24
C ARG A 278 -2.78 24.64 30.79
N MET A 279 -2.42 24.63 29.51
CA MET A 279 -1.54 23.64 28.93
C MET A 279 -0.29 24.26 28.30
N ASP A 280 0.79 24.34 29.06
CA ASP A 280 2.13 24.51 28.47
C ASP A 280 2.71 23.16 28.03
N GLU A 281 3.88 23.16 27.36
CA GLU A 281 4.44 21.94 26.78
C GLU A 281 4.76 20.87 27.83
N LYS A 282 5.37 21.26 28.96
CA LYS A 282 5.75 20.32 30.01
C LYS A 282 4.51 19.71 30.67
N THR A 283 3.48 20.51 30.93
CA THR A 283 2.21 20.05 31.50
C THR A 283 1.46 19.17 30.50
N PHE A 284 1.47 19.52 29.22
CA PHE A 284 0.91 18.68 28.15
C PHE A 284 1.58 17.31 28.12
N ARG A 285 2.91 17.27 28.01
CA ARG A 285 3.66 16.03 27.89
C ARG A 285 3.47 15.16 29.13
N TRP A 286 3.45 15.75 30.32
CA TRP A 286 3.17 15.05 31.57
C TRP A 286 1.75 14.46 31.59
N GLN A 287 0.72 15.29 31.46
CA GLN A 287 -0.67 14.85 31.56
C GLN A 287 -1.07 13.89 30.43
N HIS A 288 -0.51 14.03 29.24
CA HIS A 288 -0.71 13.06 28.17
C HIS A 288 -0.04 11.73 28.49
N ASN A 289 1.15 11.72 29.10
CA ASN A 289 1.83 10.48 29.46
C ASN A 289 1.17 9.70 30.61
N GLU A 290 0.47 10.38 31.51
CA GLU A 290 -0.33 9.73 32.56
C GLU A 290 -1.51 8.92 31.99
N ASP A 291 -1.95 9.24 30.77
CA ASP A 291 -2.97 8.48 30.03
C ASP A 291 -2.29 7.44 29.14
N ARG A 292 -2.02 6.25 29.70
CA ARG A 292 -1.37 5.14 28.99
C ARG A 292 -2.08 4.78 27.67
N MET A 293 -3.42 4.77 27.65
CA MET A 293 -4.19 4.47 26.45
C MET A 293 -3.91 5.49 25.36
N ALA A 294 -3.94 6.77 25.71
CA ALA A 294 -3.69 7.84 24.75
C ALA A 294 -2.27 7.82 24.18
N VAL A 295 -1.25 7.55 25.00
CA VAL A 295 0.14 7.41 24.54
C VAL A 295 0.25 6.30 23.50
N GLU A 296 -0.26 5.11 23.82
CA GLU A 296 -0.17 3.94 22.96
C GLU A 296 -0.95 4.16 21.65
N LYS A 297 -2.21 4.64 21.73
CA LYS A 297 -3.08 4.81 20.55
C LYS A 297 -2.69 6.00 19.67
N LEU A 298 -2.16 7.10 20.21
CA LEU A 298 -1.59 8.18 19.40
C LEU A 298 -0.39 7.67 18.60
N SER A 299 0.55 7.04 19.29
CA SER A 299 1.77 6.51 18.69
C SER A 299 1.48 5.44 17.63
N ASP A 300 0.57 4.51 17.92
CA ASP A 300 0.14 3.47 16.98
C ASP A 300 -0.65 4.04 15.79
N GLY A 301 -1.51 5.02 16.03
CA GLY A 301 -2.28 5.70 15.00
C GLY A 301 -1.38 6.36 13.94
N ILE A 302 -0.35 7.08 14.39
CA ILE A 302 0.64 7.71 13.51
C ILE A 302 1.38 6.66 12.68
N ARG A 303 1.86 5.58 13.31
CA ARG A 303 2.55 4.48 12.60
C ARG A 303 1.66 3.84 11.54
N LYS A 304 0.39 3.57 11.85
CA LYS A 304 -0.56 2.96 10.91
C LYS A 304 -0.83 3.85 9.70
N PHE A 305 -1.04 5.16 9.91
CA PHE A 305 -1.23 6.10 8.81
C PHE A 305 0.03 6.26 7.96
N ALA A 306 1.22 6.30 8.56
CA ALA A 306 2.49 6.31 7.83
C ALA A 306 2.67 5.03 7.00
N LEU A 307 2.32 3.86 7.55
CA LEU A 307 2.37 2.59 6.82
C LEU A 307 1.41 2.57 5.63
N ASP A 308 0.22 3.13 5.77
CA ASP A 308 -0.76 3.20 4.68
C ASP A 308 -0.31 4.18 3.58
N ALA A 309 0.32 5.31 3.95
CA ALA A 309 0.97 6.20 2.98
C ALA A 309 2.07 5.45 2.20
N VAL A 310 2.94 4.70 2.88
CA VAL A 310 3.99 3.88 2.23
C VAL A 310 3.40 2.79 1.33
N LYS A 311 2.28 2.17 1.71
CA LYS A 311 1.58 1.21 0.83
C LYS A 311 1.05 1.89 -0.43
N LEU A 312 0.52 3.11 -0.31
CA LEU A 312 0.03 3.88 -1.44
C LEU A 312 1.17 4.30 -2.37
N GLU A 313 2.30 4.75 -1.82
CA GLU A 313 3.52 5.04 -2.59
C GLU A 313 4.01 3.80 -3.35
N LYS A 314 4.06 2.63 -2.70
CA LYS A 314 4.43 1.37 -3.34
C LYS A 314 3.48 1.00 -4.46
N MET A 315 2.17 1.19 -4.26
CA MET A 315 1.16 0.95 -5.30
C MET A 315 1.44 1.83 -6.53
N ILE A 316 1.74 3.12 -6.32
CA ILE A 316 2.09 4.07 -7.38
C ILE A 316 3.39 3.65 -8.09
N ARG A 317 4.44 3.29 -7.35
CA ARG A 317 5.71 2.81 -7.92
C ARG A 317 5.55 1.54 -8.75
N LEU A 318 4.78 0.58 -8.25
CA LEU A 318 4.54 -0.69 -8.94
C LEU A 318 3.63 -0.53 -10.16
N ALA A 319 2.64 0.37 -10.11
CA ALA A 319 1.81 0.71 -11.27
C ALA A 319 2.64 1.36 -12.41
N GLY A 320 3.71 2.10 -12.07
CA GLY A 320 4.61 2.73 -13.04
C GLY A 320 5.71 1.83 -13.64
N GLY A 321 6.11 0.74 -12.96
CA GLY A 321 7.28 -0.06 -13.37
C GLY A 321 7.13 -1.58 -13.34
N GLY A 322 6.03 -2.13 -12.83
CA GLY A 322 5.93 -3.56 -12.47
C GLY A 322 6.06 -4.54 -13.64
N VAL A 323 5.49 -4.22 -14.80
CA VAL A 323 5.49 -5.15 -15.96
C VAL A 323 6.81 -5.08 -16.75
N LEU A 324 7.37 -3.88 -16.90
CA LEU A 324 8.65 -3.66 -17.59
C LEU A 324 9.84 -4.16 -16.75
N ALA A 325 9.83 -3.95 -15.43
CA ALA A 325 10.92 -4.39 -14.56
C ALA A 325 11.02 -5.92 -14.47
N VAL A 326 9.89 -6.63 -14.41
CA VAL A 326 9.88 -8.12 -14.44
C VAL A 326 10.30 -8.65 -15.81
N GLY A 327 9.87 -8.01 -16.90
CA GLY A 327 10.28 -8.37 -18.27
C GLY A 327 11.77 -8.15 -18.52
N LEU A 328 12.32 -7.00 -18.13
CA LEU A 328 13.75 -6.69 -18.26
C LEU A 328 14.61 -7.52 -17.29
N TRP A 329 14.18 -7.73 -16.03
CA TRP A 329 14.91 -8.57 -15.07
C TRP A 329 15.05 -10.02 -15.55
N THR A 330 14.01 -10.56 -16.19
CA THR A 330 14.01 -11.90 -16.79
C THR A 330 14.98 -12.01 -17.97
N LEU A 331 15.14 -10.94 -18.77
CA LEU A 331 16.03 -10.92 -19.93
C LEU A 331 17.51 -10.70 -19.54
N VAL A 332 17.78 -9.79 -18.60
CA VAL A 332 19.14 -9.38 -18.22
C VAL A 332 19.87 -10.47 -17.44
N LYS A 333 19.18 -11.29 -16.63
CA LYS A 333 19.82 -12.37 -15.87
C LYS A 333 20.09 -13.64 -16.70
N LYS A 334 19.66 -13.72 -17.96
CA LYS A 334 19.61 -14.98 -18.71
C LYS A 334 20.52 -15.11 -19.93
N SER A 335 21.29 -14.08 -20.31
CA SER A 335 22.24 -14.20 -21.44
C SER A 335 23.27 -15.32 -21.25
N ASP A 336 23.69 -15.57 -20.00
CA ASP A 336 24.87 -16.38 -19.71
C ASP A 336 24.61 -17.89 -19.73
N TYR A 337 23.35 -18.32 -19.60
CA TYR A 337 22.96 -19.74 -19.52
C TYR A 337 22.32 -20.29 -20.80
N ILE A 338 22.09 -19.41 -21.79
CA ILE A 338 21.47 -19.78 -23.08
C ILE A 338 22.33 -20.77 -23.86
N SER A 339 23.66 -20.74 -23.70
CA SER A 339 24.60 -21.65 -24.36
C SER A 339 24.51 -23.10 -23.88
N LEU A 340 24.18 -23.32 -22.60
CA LEU A 340 24.00 -24.67 -22.02
C LEU A 340 22.63 -25.27 -22.38
N LEU A 341 21.66 -24.40 -22.65
CA LEU A 341 20.29 -24.73 -23.01
C LEU A 341 20.13 -24.61 -24.53
N SER A 342 20.87 -25.42 -25.30
CA SER A 342 20.92 -25.38 -26.78
C SER A 342 19.59 -25.67 -27.52
N SER A 343 18.46 -25.58 -26.84
CA SER A 343 17.15 -25.74 -27.42
C SER A 343 16.66 -24.42 -28.01
N ARG A 344 16.38 -24.41 -29.33
CA ARG A 344 15.71 -23.31 -30.05
C ARG A 344 14.36 -22.92 -29.43
N ILE A 345 13.81 -23.75 -28.55
CA ILE A 345 12.47 -23.65 -27.98
C ILE A 345 12.41 -22.57 -26.88
N TYR A 346 13.49 -22.37 -26.10
CA TYR A 346 13.52 -21.34 -25.05
C TYR A 346 13.56 -19.91 -25.63
N ALA A 347 14.24 -19.73 -26.77
CA ALA A 347 14.22 -18.47 -27.49
C ALA A 347 12.81 -18.16 -28.01
N ILE A 348 12.09 -19.17 -28.54
CA ILE A 348 10.72 -19.01 -29.06
C ILE A 348 9.74 -18.58 -27.95
N SER A 349 9.80 -19.19 -26.76
CA SER A 349 8.92 -18.81 -25.65
C SER A 349 9.19 -17.38 -25.14
N ALA A 350 10.46 -16.96 -25.08
CA ALA A 350 10.83 -15.60 -24.73
C ALA A 350 10.34 -14.56 -25.77
N TYR A 351 10.42 -14.88 -27.07
CA TYR A 351 9.86 -14.03 -28.12
C TYR A 351 8.33 -13.95 -28.07
N ILE A 352 7.64 -15.04 -27.76
CA ILE A 352 6.16 -15.05 -27.59
C ILE A 352 5.75 -14.17 -26.40
N LEU A 353 6.45 -14.24 -25.27
CA LEU A 353 6.20 -13.38 -24.10
C LEU A 353 6.48 -11.90 -24.38
N CYS A 354 7.54 -11.58 -25.12
CA CYS A 354 7.82 -10.20 -25.54
C CYS A 354 6.74 -9.68 -26.50
N LEU A 355 6.31 -10.50 -27.45
CA LEU A 355 5.23 -10.16 -28.38
C LEU A 355 3.90 -9.93 -27.64
N ALA A 356 3.56 -10.80 -26.68
CA ALA A 356 2.39 -10.63 -25.82
C ALA A 356 2.49 -9.33 -25.00
N GLY A 357 3.65 -9.01 -24.42
CA GLY A 357 3.87 -7.76 -23.69
C GLY A 357 3.71 -6.50 -24.55
N VAL A 358 4.23 -6.52 -25.79
CA VAL A 358 4.03 -5.42 -26.77
C VAL A 358 2.56 -5.28 -27.15
N ILE A 359 1.87 -6.40 -27.37
CA ILE A 359 0.43 -6.40 -27.70
C ILE A 359 -0.37 -5.83 -26.51
N VAL A 360 -0.09 -6.25 -25.28
CA VAL A 360 -0.74 -5.72 -24.05
C VAL A 360 -0.54 -4.21 -23.92
N MET A 361 0.66 -3.70 -24.20
CA MET A 361 0.97 -2.27 -24.17
C MET A 361 0.16 -1.49 -25.24
N VAL A 362 0.09 -2.02 -26.46
CA VAL A 362 -0.71 -1.42 -27.55
C VAL A 362 -2.20 -1.46 -27.23
N THR A 363 -2.71 -2.57 -26.67
CA THR A 363 -4.10 -2.66 -26.23
C THR A 363 -4.42 -1.75 -25.06
N GLY A 364 -3.47 -1.50 -24.15
CA GLY A 364 -3.64 -0.52 -23.07
C GLY A 364 -3.82 0.90 -23.60
N VAL A 365 -3.01 1.30 -24.59
CA VAL A 365 -3.14 2.62 -25.26
C VAL A 365 -4.47 2.71 -26.05
N LEU A 366 -4.84 1.66 -26.78
CA LEU A 366 -6.10 1.61 -27.52
C LEU A 366 -7.33 1.58 -26.62
N GLY A 367 -7.28 0.85 -25.49
CA GLY A 367 -8.33 0.80 -24.47
C GLY A 367 -8.54 2.16 -23.82
N CYS A 368 -7.45 2.84 -23.44
CA CYS A 368 -7.50 4.22 -22.97
C CYS A 368 -8.17 5.14 -24.00
N CYS A 369 -7.75 5.09 -25.27
CA CYS A 369 -8.35 5.88 -26.34
C CYS A 369 -9.83 5.52 -26.65
N ALA A 370 -10.22 4.25 -26.50
CA ALA A 370 -11.57 3.76 -26.74
C ALA A 370 -12.56 4.25 -25.69
N THR A 371 -12.16 4.23 -24.42
CA THR A 371 -12.95 4.72 -23.30
C THR A 371 -13.13 6.24 -23.36
N PHE A 372 -12.09 6.99 -23.73
CA PHE A 372 -12.18 8.46 -23.87
C PHE A 372 -13.03 8.94 -25.05
N LYS A 373 -13.22 8.14 -26.11
CA LYS A 373 -13.94 8.55 -27.33
C LYS A 373 -15.32 7.90 -27.50
N GLU A 374 -15.74 7.03 -26.58
CA GLU A 374 -17.01 6.25 -26.61
C GLU A 374 -17.35 5.59 -27.97
N ARG A 375 -16.34 5.29 -28.79
CA ARG A 375 -16.58 4.74 -30.14
C ARG A 375 -16.83 3.25 -30.06
N ARG A 376 -18.08 2.82 -30.26
CA ARG A 376 -18.50 1.40 -30.26
C ARG A 376 -17.66 0.47 -31.15
N ARG A 377 -17.19 0.96 -32.31
CA ARG A 377 -16.30 0.17 -33.20
C ARG A 377 -14.93 -0.07 -32.57
N LEU A 378 -14.39 0.92 -31.86
CA LEU A 378 -13.07 0.83 -31.21
C LEU A 378 -13.13 -0.07 -29.96
N LEU A 379 -14.25 -0.01 -29.22
CA LEU A 379 -14.52 -0.93 -28.10
C LEU A 379 -14.65 -2.40 -28.57
N ARG A 380 -15.27 -2.64 -29.73
CA ARG A 380 -15.34 -3.98 -30.34
C ARG A 380 -13.96 -4.50 -30.73
N VAL A 381 -13.12 -3.64 -31.32
CA VAL A 381 -11.73 -4.01 -31.65
C VAL A 381 -10.94 -4.30 -30.38
N TYR A 382 -11.08 -3.49 -29.33
CA TYR A 382 -10.46 -3.72 -28.02
C TYR A 382 -10.86 -5.07 -27.42
N PHE A 383 -12.16 -5.40 -27.40
CA PHE A 383 -12.66 -6.68 -26.91
C PHE A 383 -12.12 -7.88 -27.71
N VAL A 384 -12.09 -7.77 -29.05
CA VAL A 384 -11.52 -8.82 -29.91
C VAL A 384 -10.03 -9.01 -29.64
N LEU A 385 -9.28 -7.92 -29.43
CA LEU A 385 -7.86 -7.99 -29.10
C LEU A 385 -7.62 -8.63 -27.73
N LEU A 386 -8.40 -8.28 -26.70
CA LEU A 386 -8.34 -8.95 -25.39
C LEU A 386 -8.64 -10.45 -25.49
N LEU A 387 -9.67 -10.83 -26.25
CA LEU A 387 -9.99 -12.24 -26.48
C LEU A 387 -8.84 -12.98 -27.20
N CYS A 388 -8.21 -12.35 -28.19
CA CYS A 388 -7.03 -12.91 -28.85
C CYS A 388 -5.85 -13.08 -27.89
N ILE A 389 -5.61 -12.11 -26.99
CA ILE A 389 -4.56 -12.20 -25.97
C ILE A 389 -4.85 -13.35 -25.01
N PHE A 390 -6.07 -13.45 -24.49
CA PHE A 390 -6.49 -14.54 -23.60
C PHE A 390 -6.31 -15.92 -24.25
N LEU A 391 -6.68 -16.07 -25.52
CA LEU A 391 -6.46 -17.31 -26.27
C LEU A 391 -4.97 -17.62 -26.49
N LEU A 392 -4.14 -16.60 -26.74
CA LEU A 392 -2.68 -16.74 -26.82
C LEU A 392 -2.07 -17.11 -25.47
N GLU A 393 -2.58 -16.60 -24.36
CA GLU A 393 -2.13 -16.94 -23.00
C GLU A 393 -2.49 -18.38 -22.65
N ILE A 394 -3.70 -18.84 -22.99
CA ILE A 394 -4.08 -20.25 -22.86
C ILE A 394 -3.16 -21.13 -23.70
N LEU A 395 -2.94 -20.76 -24.97
CA LEU A 395 -2.05 -21.52 -25.86
C LEU A 395 -0.63 -21.57 -25.29
N ALA A 396 -0.11 -20.45 -24.81
CA ALA A 396 1.21 -20.37 -24.18
C ALA A 396 1.28 -21.21 -22.89
N GLY A 397 0.23 -21.24 -22.08
CA GLY A 397 0.13 -22.06 -20.88
C GLY A 397 0.07 -23.56 -21.19
N VAL A 398 -0.72 -23.97 -22.17
CA VAL A 398 -0.81 -25.36 -22.65
C VAL A 398 0.54 -25.81 -23.24
N LEU A 399 1.14 -24.96 -24.08
CA LEU A 399 2.47 -25.21 -24.62
C LEU A 399 3.50 -25.32 -23.49
N ALA A 400 3.51 -24.40 -22.52
CA ALA A 400 4.42 -24.46 -21.37
C ALA A 400 4.24 -25.75 -20.54
N TYR A 401 3.02 -26.25 -20.37
CA TYR A 401 2.74 -27.50 -19.68
C TYR A 401 3.25 -28.73 -20.45
N ILE A 402 2.98 -28.79 -21.77
CA ILE A 402 3.49 -29.85 -22.64
C ILE A 402 5.02 -29.80 -22.69
N TYR A 403 5.62 -28.61 -22.75
CA TYR A 403 7.07 -28.43 -22.76
C TYR A 403 7.70 -28.75 -21.41
N TYR A 404 7.03 -28.50 -20.28
CA TYR A 404 7.52 -28.91 -18.97
C TYR A 404 7.72 -30.43 -18.89
N GLN A 405 6.77 -31.20 -19.43
CA GLN A 405 6.86 -32.66 -19.50
C GLN A 405 8.05 -33.12 -20.35
N GLN A 406 8.41 -32.38 -21.41
CA GLN A 406 9.49 -32.76 -22.33
C GLN A 406 10.87 -32.23 -21.91
N LEU A 407 10.91 -31.09 -21.21
CA LEU A 407 12.13 -30.38 -20.81
C LEU A 407 12.94 -31.17 -19.79
N SER A 408 12.32 -31.90 -18.85
CA SER A 408 13.08 -32.63 -17.83
C SER A 408 14.00 -33.69 -18.44
N ASP A 409 13.53 -34.41 -19.46
CA ASP A 409 14.30 -35.52 -20.03
C ASP A 409 15.36 -35.03 -21.03
N GLU A 410 15.03 -34.00 -21.82
CA GLU A 410 15.95 -33.42 -22.79
C GLU A 410 17.06 -32.59 -22.11
N LEU A 411 16.71 -31.82 -21.07
CA LEU A 411 17.69 -31.13 -20.22
C LEU A 411 18.67 -32.13 -19.61
N LYS A 412 18.15 -33.29 -19.16
CA LYS A 412 18.98 -34.30 -18.53
C LYS A 412 20.08 -34.84 -19.44
N SER A 413 19.68 -35.16 -20.67
CA SER A 413 20.58 -35.68 -21.69
C SER A 413 21.56 -34.61 -22.20
N ASN A 414 21.06 -33.40 -22.48
CA ASN A 414 21.86 -32.33 -23.07
C ASN A 414 22.91 -31.77 -22.11
N LEU A 415 22.60 -31.64 -20.82
CA LEU A 415 23.56 -31.14 -19.83
C LEU A 415 24.72 -32.12 -19.65
N LYS A 416 24.43 -33.42 -19.50
CA LYS A 416 25.47 -34.45 -19.41
C LYS A 416 26.33 -34.46 -20.67
N ASN A 417 25.72 -34.47 -21.86
CA ASN A 417 26.45 -34.44 -23.12
C ASN A 417 27.35 -33.20 -23.24
N THR A 418 26.86 -32.02 -22.85
CA THR A 418 27.62 -30.76 -22.90
C THR A 418 28.81 -30.78 -21.93
N MET A 419 28.61 -31.19 -20.68
CA MET A 419 29.68 -31.28 -19.69
C MET A 419 30.74 -32.33 -20.07
N VAL A 420 30.32 -33.49 -20.58
CA VAL A 420 31.22 -34.60 -20.88
C VAL A 420 31.99 -34.37 -22.19
N ASN A 421 31.32 -33.86 -23.23
CA ASN A 421 31.89 -33.82 -24.58
C ASN A 421 32.32 -32.43 -25.06
N LYS A 422 31.90 -31.34 -24.41
CA LYS A 422 32.20 -29.97 -24.87
C LYS A 422 33.01 -29.13 -23.87
N TYR A 423 33.18 -29.62 -22.64
CA TYR A 423 34.00 -28.94 -21.65
C TYR A 423 35.48 -28.91 -22.06
N LYS A 424 36.09 -27.71 -22.00
CA LYS A 424 37.47 -27.43 -22.42
C LYS A 424 37.82 -27.88 -23.84
N GLN A 425 36.83 -27.94 -24.74
CA GLN A 425 37.09 -28.22 -26.15
C GLN A 425 37.50 -26.95 -26.91
N PRO A 426 38.31 -27.07 -27.99
CA PRO A 426 38.67 -25.95 -28.85
C PRO A 426 37.41 -25.22 -29.37
N ASP A 427 37.46 -23.88 -29.39
CA ASP A 427 36.37 -22.99 -29.82
C ASP A 427 35.07 -23.05 -28.98
N GLN A 428 35.10 -23.68 -27.79
CA GLN A 428 33.94 -23.83 -26.89
C GLN A 428 34.16 -23.19 -25.51
N ASP A 429 35.01 -22.17 -25.40
CA ASP A 429 35.35 -21.52 -24.11
C ASP A 429 34.12 -21.00 -23.36
N HIS A 430 33.12 -20.50 -24.09
CA HIS A 430 31.85 -20.05 -23.54
C HIS A 430 31.07 -21.17 -22.84
N ILE A 431 31.21 -22.43 -23.28
CA ILE A 431 30.62 -23.61 -22.62
C ILE A 431 31.38 -23.91 -21.33
N THR A 432 32.70 -23.87 -21.37
CA THR A 432 33.56 -24.11 -20.19
C THR A 432 33.24 -23.12 -19.08
N GLN A 433 33.16 -21.82 -19.41
CA GLN A 433 32.80 -20.77 -18.46
C GLN A 433 31.38 -20.96 -17.91
N ALA A 434 30.42 -21.34 -18.76
CA ALA A 434 29.04 -21.56 -18.32
C ALA A 434 28.93 -22.78 -17.39
N VAL A 435 29.65 -23.87 -17.67
CA VAL A 435 29.73 -25.05 -16.78
C VAL A 435 30.39 -24.69 -15.46
N ASP A 436 31.50 -23.96 -15.47
CA ASP A 436 32.20 -23.55 -14.24
C ASP A 436 31.32 -22.65 -13.36
N LYS A 437 30.63 -21.69 -13.99
CA LYS A 437 29.67 -20.81 -13.32
C LYS A 437 28.49 -21.58 -12.74
N LEU A 438 27.92 -22.51 -13.50
CA LEU A 438 26.83 -23.38 -13.03
C LEU A 438 27.25 -24.19 -11.79
N GLN A 439 28.41 -24.83 -11.81
CA GLN A 439 28.89 -25.64 -10.69
C GLN A 439 29.10 -24.82 -9.41
N GLN A 440 29.63 -23.60 -9.54
CA GLN A 440 29.85 -22.69 -8.41
C GLN A 440 28.56 -22.06 -7.89
N GLU A 441 27.68 -21.57 -8.77
CA GLU A 441 26.43 -20.91 -8.36
C GLU A 441 25.44 -21.91 -7.75
N PHE A 442 25.28 -23.08 -8.36
CA PHE A 442 24.36 -24.12 -7.88
C PHE A 442 24.99 -25.06 -6.86
N LYS A 443 26.27 -24.84 -6.52
CA LYS A 443 27.03 -25.62 -5.53
C LYS A 443 26.88 -27.12 -5.82
N CYS A 444 27.20 -27.52 -7.03
CA CYS A 444 27.03 -28.87 -7.55
C CYS A 444 28.28 -29.29 -8.35
N CYS A 445 28.43 -30.58 -8.64
CA CYS A 445 29.55 -31.08 -9.42
C CYS A 445 29.10 -32.22 -10.34
N GLY A 446 29.33 -32.05 -11.64
CA GLY A 446 28.84 -32.96 -12.67
C GLY A 446 27.33 -32.88 -12.88
N SER A 447 26.86 -33.50 -13.96
CA SER A 447 25.45 -33.40 -14.38
C SER A 447 24.54 -34.10 -13.37
N ASN A 448 24.69 -35.41 -13.21
CA ASN A 448 23.99 -36.22 -12.20
C ASN A 448 24.81 -36.35 -10.92
N ASN A 449 26.13 -36.45 -11.06
CA ASN A 449 27.08 -36.47 -9.94
C ASN A 449 28.52 -36.26 -10.44
N SER A 450 29.46 -36.13 -9.49
CA SER A 450 30.86 -35.85 -9.79
C SER A 450 31.56 -36.93 -10.63
N ALA A 451 31.05 -38.17 -10.65
CA ALA A 451 31.65 -39.25 -11.44
C ALA A 451 31.42 -39.11 -12.95
N ASP A 452 30.46 -38.26 -13.38
CA ASP A 452 30.25 -37.99 -14.81
C ASP A 452 31.53 -37.45 -15.49
N TRP A 453 32.42 -36.80 -14.74
CA TRP A 453 33.69 -36.28 -15.25
C TRP A 453 34.68 -37.37 -15.67
N ASN A 454 34.61 -38.57 -15.09
CA ASN A 454 35.43 -39.72 -15.51
C ASN A 454 35.13 -40.12 -16.96
N GLU A 455 33.92 -39.86 -17.42
CA GLU A 455 33.49 -40.12 -18.79
C GLU A 455 33.88 -38.99 -19.75
N SER A 456 34.32 -37.83 -19.26
CA SER A 456 34.56 -36.65 -20.10
C SER A 456 35.75 -36.79 -21.05
N VAL A 457 35.64 -36.17 -22.22
CA VAL A 457 36.73 -36.10 -23.21
C VAL A 457 37.94 -35.40 -22.59
N TRP A 458 37.73 -34.35 -21.81
CA TRP A 458 38.77 -33.60 -21.10
C TRP A 458 39.62 -34.49 -20.16
N VAL A 459 39.00 -35.38 -19.39
CA VAL A 459 39.73 -36.33 -18.52
C VAL A 459 40.37 -37.46 -19.32
N ARG A 460 39.65 -38.05 -20.29
CA ARG A 460 40.16 -39.18 -21.08
C ARG A 460 41.29 -38.82 -22.04
N ALA A 461 41.32 -37.59 -22.54
CA ALA A 461 42.39 -37.08 -23.41
C ALA A 461 43.70 -36.78 -22.65
N GLY A 462 43.70 -36.87 -21.31
CA GLY A 462 44.87 -36.57 -20.48
C GLY A 462 45.11 -35.07 -20.22
N GLU A 463 44.18 -34.21 -20.65
CA GLU A 463 44.25 -32.75 -20.54
C GLU A 463 43.82 -32.22 -19.16
N SER A 464 43.48 -33.11 -18.23
CA SER A 464 43.02 -32.72 -16.89
C SER A 464 44.14 -32.45 -15.88
N GLU A 465 45.41 -32.68 -16.23
CA GLU A 465 46.57 -32.51 -15.33
C GLU A 465 46.38 -33.22 -13.96
N LYS A 466 45.91 -34.47 -14.03
CA LYS A 466 45.56 -35.35 -12.89
C LYS A 466 44.33 -34.92 -12.09
N ARG A 467 43.56 -33.91 -12.52
CA ARG A 467 42.27 -33.56 -11.90
C ARG A 467 41.23 -34.64 -12.27
N GLU A 468 40.47 -35.09 -11.28
CA GLU A 468 39.35 -36.03 -11.47
C GLU A 468 38.05 -35.27 -11.77
N VAL A 469 37.94 -34.02 -11.31
CA VAL A 469 36.84 -33.11 -11.60
C VAL A 469 37.40 -31.70 -11.87
N PRO A 470 36.65 -30.81 -12.55
CA PRO A 470 37.03 -29.40 -12.67
C PRO A 470 37.25 -28.72 -11.32
N ASP A 471 38.12 -27.71 -11.28
CA ASP A 471 38.34 -26.93 -10.05
C ASP A 471 37.09 -26.13 -9.65
N SER A 472 36.18 -25.87 -10.60
CA SER A 472 34.85 -25.31 -10.35
C SER A 472 33.89 -26.26 -9.62
N CYS A 473 34.25 -27.53 -9.39
CA CYS A 473 33.53 -28.41 -8.47
C CYS A 473 33.91 -28.19 -7.00
N CYS A 474 35.01 -27.50 -6.72
CA CYS A 474 35.52 -27.32 -5.36
C CYS A 474 34.72 -26.27 -4.62
N LYS A 475 34.54 -26.47 -3.31
CA LYS A 475 33.94 -25.47 -2.42
C LYS A 475 34.79 -24.20 -2.30
N THR A 476 36.08 -24.35 -2.54
CA THR A 476 37.06 -23.26 -2.56
C THR A 476 37.91 -23.44 -3.80
N PRO A 477 37.59 -22.74 -4.90
CA PRO A 477 38.29 -22.87 -6.17
C PRO A 477 39.74 -22.44 -6.00
N THR A 478 40.65 -23.40 -6.14
CA THR A 478 42.09 -23.19 -6.15
C THR A 478 42.67 -24.07 -7.24
N ASP A 479 43.78 -23.65 -7.83
CA ASP A 479 44.38 -24.39 -8.94
C ASP A 479 44.73 -25.83 -8.51
N GLY A 480 44.17 -26.81 -9.22
CA GLY A 480 44.40 -28.23 -8.96
C GLY A 480 43.60 -28.82 -7.79
N CYS A 481 42.64 -28.09 -7.21
CA CYS A 481 41.79 -28.61 -6.14
C CYS A 481 40.94 -29.83 -6.56
N GLY A 482 40.63 -29.95 -7.85
CA GLY A 482 39.87 -31.04 -8.46
C GLY A 482 40.59 -32.39 -8.49
N ARG A 483 41.85 -32.46 -8.01
CA ARG A 483 42.60 -33.71 -7.81
C ARG A 483 42.10 -34.55 -6.64
N ARG A 484 41.30 -33.98 -5.71
CA ARG A 484 40.80 -34.70 -4.53
C ARG A 484 39.27 -34.69 -4.48
N VAL A 485 38.66 -35.81 -4.85
CA VAL A 485 37.20 -36.00 -4.81
C VAL A 485 36.77 -36.45 -3.41
N HIS A 486 36.57 -35.48 -2.50
CA HIS A 486 36.10 -35.73 -1.13
C HIS A 486 34.89 -34.84 -0.79
N PRO A 487 33.86 -35.32 -0.05
CA PRO A 487 32.69 -34.50 0.32
C PRO A 487 33.01 -33.19 1.05
N SER A 488 34.16 -33.09 1.71
CA SER A 488 34.62 -31.85 2.35
C SER A 488 35.22 -30.84 1.36
N ASN A 489 35.73 -31.31 0.21
CA ASN A 489 36.46 -30.50 -0.78
C ASN A 489 35.60 -30.07 -1.97
N ILE A 490 34.74 -30.97 -2.45
CA ILE A 490 33.88 -30.72 -3.62
C ILE A 490 32.40 -30.68 -3.23
N TYR A 491 31.59 -30.05 -4.07
CA TYR A 491 30.15 -30.10 -3.94
C TYR A 491 29.60 -31.48 -4.31
N LYS A 492 29.15 -32.26 -3.32
CA LYS A 492 28.38 -33.48 -3.53
C LYS A 492 26.92 -33.22 -3.19
N VAL A 493 26.11 -33.13 -4.23
CA VAL A 493 24.66 -32.92 -4.15
C VAL A 493 23.99 -34.12 -4.77
N GLU A 494 22.98 -34.65 -4.09
CA GLU A 494 22.15 -35.73 -4.62
C GLU A 494 21.39 -35.24 -5.86
N GLY A 495 21.53 -35.99 -6.96
CA GLY A 495 20.99 -35.58 -8.26
C GLY A 495 21.78 -34.47 -8.96
N GLY A 496 22.98 -34.12 -8.50
CA GLY A 496 23.94 -33.31 -9.26
C GLY A 496 23.47 -31.90 -9.65
N CYS A 497 24.12 -31.31 -10.65
CA CYS A 497 23.74 -29.99 -11.15
C CYS A 497 22.38 -29.99 -11.86
N ILE A 498 21.96 -31.13 -12.38
CA ILE A 498 20.74 -31.30 -13.15
C ILE A 498 19.50 -31.04 -12.29
N VAL A 499 19.43 -31.64 -11.09
CA VAL A 499 18.33 -31.43 -10.16
C VAL A 499 18.32 -30.00 -9.60
N LYS A 500 19.50 -29.40 -9.39
CA LYS A 500 19.58 -28.00 -8.97
C LYS A 500 19.09 -27.04 -10.06
N LEU A 501 19.45 -27.31 -11.30
CA LEU A 501 19.01 -26.54 -12.45
C LEU A 501 17.50 -26.73 -12.72
N GLU A 502 16.98 -27.95 -12.59
CA GLU A 502 15.54 -28.25 -12.69
C GLU A 502 14.73 -27.49 -11.64
N ASN A 503 15.13 -27.55 -10.36
CA ASN A 503 14.44 -26.83 -9.29
C ASN A 503 14.46 -25.32 -9.51
N PHE A 504 15.60 -24.79 -9.95
CA PHE A 504 15.72 -23.37 -10.30
C PHE A 504 14.78 -22.98 -11.44
N ILE A 505 14.72 -23.78 -12.50
CA ILE A 505 13.79 -23.56 -13.62
C ILE A 505 12.33 -23.65 -13.14
N MET A 506 12.00 -24.65 -12.31
CA MET A 506 10.65 -24.83 -11.77
C MET A 506 10.18 -23.64 -10.93
N ASP A 507 11.02 -23.12 -10.04
CA ASP A 507 10.62 -21.99 -9.19
C ASP A 507 10.41 -20.71 -10.01
N HIS A 508 11.18 -20.52 -11.09
CA HIS A 508 10.97 -19.42 -12.02
C HIS A 508 9.72 -19.63 -12.88
N LEU A 509 9.45 -20.86 -13.34
CA LEU A 509 8.22 -21.18 -14.07
C LEU A 509 6.97 -21.00 -13.20
N LYS A 510 7.03 -21.32 -11.90
CA LYS A 510 5.95 -21.03 -10.94
C LYS A 510 5.70 -19.53 -10.82
N LEU A 511 6.76 -18.72 -10.73
CA LEU A 511 6.64 -17.27 -10.65
C LEU A 511 6.03 -16.68 -11.93
N ILE A 512 6.53 -17.10 -13.10
CA ILE A 512 6.01 -16.67 -14.42
C ILE A 512 4.56 -17.13 -14.58
N GLY A 513 4.24 -18.38 -14.19
CA GLY A 513 2.88 -18.92 -14.22
C GLY A 513 1.93 -18.17 -13.28
N ALA A 514 2.36 -17.84 -12.06
CA ALA A 514 1.57 -17.05 -11.12
C ALA A 514 1.29 -15.62 -11.62
N VAL A 515 2.30 -14.99 -12.24
CA VAL A 515 2.13 -13.67 -12.89
C VAL A 515 1.19 -13.78 -14.08
N GLY A 516 1.35 -14.80 -14.93
CA GLY A 516 0.47 -15.04 -16.08
C GLY A 516 -0.98 -15.28 -15.68
N VAL A 517 -1.23 -16.11 -14.66
CA VAL A 517 -2.57 -16.31 -14.09
C VAL A 517 -3.13 -15.01 -13.50
N GLY A 518 -2.29 -14.24 -12.80
CA GLY A 518 -2.69 -12.94 -12.28
C GLY A 518 -3.11 -11.96 -13.38
N VAL A 519 -2.37 -11.92 -14.50
CA VAL A 519 -2.72 -11.11 -15.67
C VAL A 519 -4.01 -11.61 -16.31
N ALA A 520 -4.18 -12.92 -16.49
CA ALA A 520 -5.39 -13.52 -17.07
C ALA A 520 -6.65 -13.30 -16.20
N CYS A 521 -6.51 -13.16 -14.88
CA CYS A 521 -7.62 -12.81 -13.99
C CYS A 521 -7.95 -11.31 -13.99
N VAL A 522 -7.02 -10.46 -14.41
CA VAL A 522 -7.19 -9.00 -14.49
C VAL A 522 -7.70 -8.56 -15.86
N GLN A 523 -7.30 -9.25 -16.93
CA GLN A 523 -7.89 -9.14 -18.27
C GLN A 523 -9.36 -9.57 -18.27
#